data_AF-A0A963C973-F1
#
_entry.id   AF-A0A963C973-F1
#
_cell.length_a   1.000
_cell.length_b   1.000
_cell.length_c   1.000
_cell.angle_alpha   90.00
_cell.angle_beta   90.00
_cell.angle_gamma   90.00
#
_symmetry.space_group_name_H-M   'P 1'
#
loop_
_entity.id
_entity.type
_entity.pdbx_description
1 polymer ?
#
loop_
_entity_poly.entity_id
_entity_poly.type
_entity_poly.pdbx_seq_one_letter_code
_entity_poly.pdbx_strand_id
1 'polypeptide(L)'
;MPAASTGLRDALGILHAPAQGAPRIVSLVPSLTELLCDLGLAENIVGRSGFCIHPRATVKRIPKMGGTKDADIEKIRAAAPTHLVVNIDENRREQVEALACFVPHVVVTHPLVPEDNLVLFSLFGGIFRR
;
A
#
# COMPACT_ATOMS: atom_id res chain seq x y z
N MET A 1 -20.97 2.24 24.15
CA MET A 1 -21.62 2.65 22.88
C MET A 1 -21.36 1.55 21.87
N PRO A 2 -22.38 0.97 21.19
CA PRO A 2 -22.15 -0.08 20.21
C PRO A 2 -21.54 0.51 18.92
N ALA A 3 -20.75 -0.33 18.25
CA ALA A 3 -19.78 -0.09 17.18
C ALA A 3 -20.20 0.84 16.04
N ALA A 4 -19.33 1.80 15.70
CA ALA A 4 -19.21 2.22 14.31
C ALA A 4 -18.36 1.17 13.61
N SER A 5 -18.98 0.25 12.87
CA SER A 5 -18.31 -0.46 11.79
C SER A 5 -18.03 0.56 10.69
N THR A 6 -17.07 1.45 10.93
CA THR A 6 -16.49 2.29 9.90
C THR A 6 -15.83 1.31 8.96
N GLY A 7 -16.49 1.01 7.83
CA GLY A 7 -15.96 0.08 6.83
C GLY A 7 -14.51 0.45 6.47
N LEU A 8 -13.79 -0.48 5.84
CA LEU A 8 -12.37 -0.34 5.48
C LEU A 8 -12.13 0.84 4.53
N ARG A 9 -12.18 2.06 5.04
CA ARG A 9 -12.13 3.32 4.28
C ARG A 9 -10.72 3.87 4.32
N ASP A 10 -10.26 4.29 3.15
CA ASP A 10 -8.97 4.95 3.01
C ASP A 10 -9.07 6.48 3.16
N ALA A 11 -7.96 7.19 2.96
CA ALA A 11 -7.90 8.64 3.14
C ALA A 11 -8.76 9.44 2.13
N LEU A 12 -9.17 8.82 1.02
CA LEU A 12 -10.10 9.41 0.05
C LEU A 12 -11.56 8.99 0.32
N GLY A 13 -11.81 8.23 1.39
CA GLY A 13 -13.13 7.73 1.76
C GLY A 13 -13.58 6.53 0.94
N ILE A 14 -12.70 5.95 0.11
CA ILE A 14 -12.99 4.77 -0.73
C ILE A 14 -13.09 3.55 0.18
N LEU A 15 -14.16 2.77 0.00
CA LEU A 15 -14.39 1.54 0.74
C LEU A 15 -13.65 0.36 0.08
N HIS A 16 -12.83 -0.31 0.87
CA HIS A 16 -12.10 -1.52 0.48
C HIS A 16 -12.81 -2.77 0.98
N ALA A 17 -12.61 -3.87 0.26
CA ALA A 17 -13.01 -5.20 0.68
C ALA A 17 -11.78 -5.99 1.16
N PRO A 18 -11.95 -6.97 2.06
CA PRO A 18 -10.90 -7.93 2.35
C PRO A 18 -10.39 -8.61 1.08
N ALA A 19 -9.07 -8.66 0.90
CA ALA A 19 -8.41 -9.25 -0.24
C ALA A 19 -8.86 -10.71 -0.45
N GLN A 20 -9.09 -11.08 -1.70
CA GLN A 20 -9.41 -12.45 -2.09
C GLN A 20 -8.11 -13.16 -2.52
N GLY A 21 -7.80 -14.28 -1.88
CA GLY A 21 -6.57 -15.04 -2.16
C GLY A 21 -5.29 -14.36 -1.66
N ALA A 22 -4.16 -14.70 -2.29
CA ALA A 22 -2.85 -14.14 -1.94
C ALA A 22 -2.65 -12.78 -2.64
N PRO A 23 -2.62 -11.65 -1.90
CA PRO A 23 -2.43 -10.35 -2.51
C PRO A 23 -1.05 -10.23 -3.16
N ARG A 24 -0.98 -9.52 -4.27
CA ARG A 24 0.24 -9.03 -4.92
C ARG A 24 0.29 -7.52 -4.72
N ILE A 25 1.20 -7.06 -3.86
CA ILE A 25 1.22 -5.69 -3.34
C ILE A 25 2.40 -4.92 -3.93
N VAL A 26 2.12 -3.74 -4.47
CA VAL A 26 3.16 -2.72 -4.71
C VAL A 26 2.98 -1.64 -3.64
N SER A 27 4.02 -1.36 -2.87
CA SER A 27 4.01 -0.28 -1.87
C SER A 27 5.02 0.80 -2.25
N LEU A 28 4.52 2.01 -2.51
CA LEU A 28 5.37 3.13 -2.89
C LEU A 28 5.74 4.03 -1.72
N VAL A 29 5.50 3.58 -0.49
CA VAL A 29 5.66 4.36 0.75
C VAL A 29 6.59 3.59 1.70
N PRO A 30 7.74 4.15 2.12
CA PRO A 30 8.72 3.43 2.94
C PRO A 30 8.17 2.90 4.27
N SER A 31 7.50 3.74 5.05
CA SER A 31 6.92 3.37 6.34
C SER A 31 5.85 2.28 6.21
N LEU A 32 5.01 2.35 5.18
CA LEU A 32 3.97 1.34 4.95
C LEU A 32 4.54 0.04 4.39
N THR A 33 5.66 0.10 3.68
CA THR A 33 6.39 -1.12 3.28
C THR A 33 6.90 -1.88 4.50
N GLU A 34 7.40 -1.15 5.50
CA GLU A 34 7.82 -1.72 6.78
C GLU A 34 6.63 -2.32 7.54
N LEU A 35 5.52 -1.58 7.66
CA LEU A 35 4.28 -2.09 8.25
C LEU A 35 3.77 -3.37 7.58
N LEU A 36 3.78 -3.44 6.25
CA LEU A 36 3.40 -4.66 5.52
C LEU A 36 4.31 -5.84 5.86
N CYS A 37 5.60 -5.59 6.09
CA CYS A 37 6.51 -6.63 6.55
C CYS A 37 6.14 -7.11 7.95
N ASP A 38 5.84 -6.20 8.88
CA ASP A 38 5.43 -6.52 10.25
C ASP A 38 4.11 -7.30 10.31
N LEU A 39 3.20 -7.05 9.36
CA LEU A 39 1.95 -7.81 9.17
C LEU A 39 2.18 -9.19 8.51
N GLY A 40 3.43 -9.62 8.29
CA GLY A 40 3.74 -10.90 7.67
C GLY A 40 3.30 -10.99 6.21
N LEU A 41 3.34 -9.86 5.49
CA LEU A 41 3.00 -9.76 4.06
C LEU A 41 4.24 -9.56 3.18
N ALA A 42 5.45 -9.71 3.72
CA ALA A 42 6.69 -9.53 2.97
C ALA A 42 6.74 -10.33 1.66
N GLU A 43 6.27 -11.58 1.66
CA GLU A 43 6.21 -12.45 0.47
C GLU A 43 5.15 -12.00 -0.56
N ASN A 44 4.18 -11.18 -0.13
CA ASN A 44 3.14 -10.63 -0.97
C ASN A 44 3.57 -9.33 -1.67
N ILE A 45 4.68 -8.71 -1.25
CA ILE A 45 5.18 -7.47 -1.85
C ILE A 45 5.94 -7.80 -3.13
N VAL A 46 5.34 -7.48 -4.28
CA VAL A 46 5.92 -7.70 -5.61
C VAL A 46 6.69 -6.48 -6.13
N GLY A 47 6.60 -5.34 -5.44
CA GLY A 47 7.35 -4.15 -5.78
C GLY A 47 7.33 -3.09 -4.68
N ARG A 48 8.40 -2.29 -4.63
CA ARG A 48 8.54 -1.20 -3.66
C ARG A 48 9.12 0.08 -4.27
N SER A 49 8.97 1.22 -3.62
CA SER A 49 9.76 2.40 -3.99
C SER A 49 11.25 2.20 -3.70
N GLY A 50 12.11 2.96 -4.35
CA GLY A 50 13.57 2.94 -4.17
C GLY A 50 14.01 3.28 -2.74
N PHE A 51 13.17 4.00 -1.99
CA PHE A 51 13.43 4.51 -0.65
C PHE A 51 13.08 3.51 0.47
N CYS A 52 12.30 2.46 0.19
CA CYS A 52 12.05 1.43 1.19
C CYS A 52 13.31 0.57 1.41
N ILE A 53 14.05 0.87 2.47
CA ILE A 53 15.32 0.21 2.83
C ILE A 53 15.22 -0.62 4.12
N HIS A 54 14.06 -0.60 4.80
CA HIS A 54 13.77 -1.35 6.02
C HIS A 54 12.56 -2.30 5.82
N PRO A 55 12.57 -3.48 6.44
CA PRO A 55 13.73 -4.16 7.04
C PRO A 55 14.72 -4.59 5.94
N ARG A 56 16.01 -4.27 6.09
CA ARG A 56 17.00 -4.39 4.99
C ARG A 56 17.11 -5.78 4.38
N ALA A 57 17.09 -6.82 5.21
CA ALA A 57 17.17 -8.21 4.75
C ALA A 57 15.98 -8.58 3.86
N THR A 58 14.79 -8.10 4.23
CA THR A 58 13.53 -8.38 3.54
C THR A 58 13.38 -7.57 2.25
N VAL A 59 13.61 -6.26 2.29
CA VAL A 59 13.35 -5.40 1.12
C VAL A 59 14.42 -5.45 0.04
N LYS A 60 15.58 -6.07 0.32
CA LYS A 60 16.65 -6.26 -0.67
C LYS A 60 16.24 -7.20 -1.81
N ARG A 61 15.38 -8.18 -1.53
CA ARG A 61 14.85 -9.14 -2.53
C ARG A 61 13.61 -8.64 -3.28
N ILE A 62 13.00 -7.54 -2.81
CA ILE A 62 11.81 -6.97 -3.43
C ILE A 62 12.23 -6.01 -4.55
N PRO A 63 11.70 -6.16 -5.78
CA PRO A 63 12.05 -5.28 -6.90
C PRO A 63 11.74 -3.80 -6.62
N LYS A 64 12.67 -2.92 -7.02
CA LYS A 64 12.49 -1.47 -7.00
C LYS A 64 11.64 -1.02 -8.20
N MET A 65 10.62 -0.22 -7.96
CA MET A 65 9.65 0.26 -8.96
C MET A 65 9.77 1.78 -9.21
N GLY A 66 10.98 2.32 -9.17
CA GLY A 66 11.22 3.76 -9.24
C GLY A 66 11.19 4.46 -7.87
N GLY A 67 11.04 5.78 -7.86
CA GLY A 67 10.94 6.60 -6.66
C GLY A 67 9.49 6.76 -6.16
N THR A 68 9.29 7.52 -5.09
CA THR A 68 7.94 7.86 -4.61
C THR A 68 7.19 8.81 -5.56
N LYS A 69 7.93 9.70 -6.26
CA LYS A 69 7.40 10.68 -7.22
C LYS A 69 7.70 10.38 -8.69
N ASP A 70 8.50 9.35 -8.94
CA ASP A 70 8.93 8.90 -10.26
C ASP A 70 8.80 7.38 -10.34
N ALA A 71 7.58 6.88 -10.07
CA ALA A 71 7.27 5.45 -10.15
C ALA A 71 7.35 4.95 -11.61
N ASP A 72 7.91 3.75 -11.80
CA ASP A 72 8.04 3.10 -13.10
C ASP A 72 6.76 2.33 -13.44
N ILE A 73 5.86 2.98 -14.19
CA ILE A 73 4.52 2.47 -14.51
C ILE A 73 4.58 1.13 -15.24
N GLU A 74 5.49 0.98 -16.21
CA GLU A 74 5.58 -0.24 -17.02
C GLU A 74 6.13 -1.41 -16.22
N LYS A 75 7.09 -1.14 -15.32
CA LYS A 75 7.57 -2.17 -14.40
C LYS A 75 6.51 -2.59 -13.39
N ILE A 76 5.69 -1.65 -12.91
CA ILE A 76 4.56 -1.95 -12.02
C ILE A 76 3.50 -2.76 -12.78
N ARG A 77 3.19 -2.39 -14.02
CA ARG A 77 2.26 -3.14 -14.90
C ARG A 77 2.73 -4.59 -15.10
N ALA A 78 4.01 -4.79 -15.43
CA ALA A 78 4.60 -6.12 -15.60
C ALA A 78 4.56 -6.97 -14.33
N ALA A 79 4.57 -6.35 -13.15
CA ALA A 79 4.46 -7.06 -11.87
C ALA A 79 3.03 -7.56 -11.59
N ALA A 80 2.02 -7.17 -12.38
CA ALA A 80 0.62 -7.55 -12.23
C ALA A 80 0.12 -7.46 -10.77
N PRO A 81 0.20 -6.29 -10.13
CA PRO A 81 -0.24 -6.14 -8.75
C PRO A 81 -1.77 -6.14 -8.66
N THR A 82 -2.24 -6.66 -7.54
CA THR A 82 -3.65 -6.58 -7.14
C THR A 82 -3.91 -5.33 -6.29
N HIS A 83 -2.90 -4.90 -5.52
CA HIS A 83 -3.00 -3.80 -4.57
C HIS A 83 -1.85 -2.83 -4.78
N LEU A 84 -2.17 -1.54 -4.74
CA LEU A 84 -1.22 -0.43 -4.73
C LEU A 84 -1.40 0.35 -3.43
N VAL A 85 -0.33 0.51 -2.66
CA VAL A 85 -0.30 1.28 -1.41
C VAL A 85 0.47 2.58 -1.66
N VAL A 86 -0.21 3.71 -1.41
CA VAL A 86 0.28 5.06 -1.69
C VAL A 86 -0.08 6.03 -0.57
N ASN A 87 0.57 7.19 -0.57
CA ASN A 87 0.34 8.27 0.38
C ASN A 87 0.19 9.61 -0.36
N ILE A 88 -0.70 10.48 0.15
CA ILE A 88 -1.02 11.77 -0.45
C ILE A 88 0.20 12.70 -0.57
N ASP A 89 1.10 12.70 0.43
CA ASP A 89 2.27 13.58 0.44
C ASP A 89 3.45 13.03 -0.37
N GLU A 90 3.54 11.70 -0.50
CA GLU A 90 4.68 11.02 -1.11
C GLU A 90 4.51 10.78 -2.62
N ASN A 91 3.28 10.48 -3.07
CA ASN A 91 3.02 10.01 -4.43
C ASN A 91 2.27 11.05 -5.27
N ARG A 92 2.78 11.33 -6.47
CA ARG A 92 2.13 12.27 -7.39
C ARG A 92 0.78 11.70 -7.83
N ARG A 93 -0.28 12.50 -7.67
CA ARG A 93 -1.65 12.13 -8.05
C ARG A 93 -1.75 11.60 -9.48
N GLU A 94 -1.15 12.27 -10.45
CA GLU A 94 -1.16 11.85 -11.86
C GLU A 94 -0.59 10.43 -12.06
N GLN A 95 0.47 10.07 -11.31
CA GLN A 95 1.03 8.72 -11.37
C GLN A 95 0.09 7.69 -10.74
N VAL A 96 -0.51 8.02 -9.59
CA VAL A 96 -1.47 7.15 -8.93
C VAL A 96 -2.69 6.91 -9.82
N GLU A 97 -3.19 7.94 -10.48
CA GLU A 97 -4.31 7.85 -11.43
C GLU A 97 -3.95 6.95 -12.63
N ALA A 98 -2.75 7.09 -13.20
CA ALA A 98 -2.29 6.21 -14.28
C ALA A 98 -2.14 4.74 -13.85
N LEU A 99 -1.69 4.49 -12.61
CA LEU A 99 -1.62 3.14 -12.05
C LEU A 99 -3.02 2.57 -11.74
N ALA A 100 -3.94 3.42 -11.28
CA ALA A 100 -5.33 3.03 -10.97
C ALA A 100 -6.09 2.53 -12.20
N CYS A 101 -5.66 2.88 -13.42
CA CYS A 101 -6.24 2.35 -14.66
C CYS A 101 -6.07 0.83 -14.81
N PHE A 102 -5.13 0.20 -14.10
CA PHE A 102 -4.87 -1.24 -14.22
C PHE A 102 -4.62 -1.97 -12.90
N VAL A 103 -4.44 -1.25 -11.78
CA VAL A 103 -4.37 -1.86 -10.45
C VAL A 103 -5.75 -1.84 -9.80
N PRO A 104 -6.37 -3.01 -9.50
CA PRO A 104 -7.76 -3.07 -9.05
C PRO A 104 -8.03 -2.39 -7.70
N HIS A 105 -7.08 -2.43 -6.78
CA HIS A 105 -7.24 -1.90 -5.43
C HIS A 105 -6.14 -0.88 -5.12
N VAL A 106 -6.48 0.40 -5.07
CA VAL A 106 -5.55 1.47 -4.72
C VAL A 106 -5.90 1.98 -3.32
N VAL A 107 -5.03 1.73 -2.35
CA VAL A 107 -5.19 2.13 -0.95
C VAL A 107 -4.44 3.44 -0.73
N VAL A 108 -5.17 4.53 -0.53
CA VAL A 108 -4.59 5.86 -0.32
C VAL A 108 -4.52 6.20 1.16
N THR A 109 -3.33 6.57 1.65
CA THR A 109 -3.10 6.87 3.07
C THR A 109 -2.74 8.34 3.27
N HIS A 110 -3.09 8.88 4.44
CA HIS A 110 -2.72 10.24 4.85
C HIS A 110 -2.84 10.41 6.37
N PRO A 111 -2.07 9.67 7.18
CA PRO A 111 -2.02 9.92 8.61
C PRO A 111 -1.38 11.29 8.86
N LEU A 112 -2.10 12.18 9.53
CA LEU A 112 -1.67 13.55 9.86
C LEU A 112 -1.26 13.66 11.33
N VAL A 113 -1.88 12.87 12.20
CA VAL A 113 -1.58 12.80 13.63
C VAL A 113 -1.30 11.35 14.05
N PRO A 114 -0.60 11.10 15.17
CA PRO A 114 -0.27 9.74 15.62
C PRO A 114 -1.50 8.82 15.74
N GLU A 115 -2.64 9.34 16.15
CA GLU A 115 -3.89 8.60 16.34
C GLU A 115 -4.47 8.04 15.03
N ASP A 116 -4.18 8.67 13.89
CA ASP A 116 -4.62 8.19 12.57
C ASP A 116 -4.02 6.82 12.23
N ASN A 117 -2.89 6.46 12.85
CA ASN A 117 -2.28 5.15 12.67
C ASN A 117 -3.19 4.01 13.17
N LEU A 118 -4.06 4.24 14.16
CA LEU A 118 -5.01 3.21 14.62
C LEU A 118 -5.99 2.84 13.51
N VAL A 119 -6.47 3.83 12.77
CA VAL A 119 -7.37 3.64 11.62
C VAL A 119 -6.60 2.97 10.48
N LEU A 120 -5.38 3.41 10.20
CA LEU A 120 -4.51 2.82 9.20
C LEU A 120 -4.22 1.33 9.48
N PHE A 121 -3.88 0.98 10.71
CA PHE A 121 -3.64 -0.41 11.10
C PHE A 121 -4.90 -1.26 10.97
N SER A 122 -6.05 -0.72 11.39
CA SER A 122 -7.35 -1.39 11.23
C SER A 122 -7.71 -1.59 9.76
N LEU A 123 -7.42 -0.61 8.90
CA LEU A 123 -7.62 -0.69 7.46
C LEU A 123 -6.76 -1.81 6.84
N PHE A 124 -5.47 -1.83 7.14
CA PHE A 124 -4.55 -2.84 6.59
C PHE A 124 -4.86 -4.24 7.13
N GLY A 125 -5.12 -4.37 8.43
CA GLY A 125 -5.52 -5.64 9.05
C GLY A 125 -6.83 -6.17 8.45
N GLY A 126 -7.79 -5.29 8.18
CA GLY A 126 -9.05 -5.67 7.53
C GLY A 126 -8.91 -6.02 6.05
N ILE A 127 -8.14 -5.27 5.27
CA ILE A 127 -7.89 -5.57 3.85
C ILE A 127 -7.12 -6.89 3.73
N PHE A 128 -6.05 -7.07 4.50
CA PHE A 128 -5.15 -8.21 4.31
C PHE A 128 -5.41 -9.41 5.26
N ARG A 129 -6.43 -9.32 6.12
CA ARG A 129 -6.78 -10.33 7.14
C ARG A 129 -5.58 -10.72 8.03
N ARG A 130 -4.97 -9.70 8.63
CA ARG A 130 -3.82 -9.81 9.54
C ARG A 130 -4.13 -9.20 10.90
#